data_AF-A0A7J6W3R7-F1
#
_entry.id   AF-A0A7J6W3R7-F1
#
_cell.length_a   1.000
_cell.length_b   1.000
_cell.length_c   1.000
_cell.angle_alpha   90.00
_cell.angle_beta   90.00
_cell.angle_gamma   90.00
#
_symmetry.space_group_name_H-M   'P 1'
#
loop_
_entity.id
_entity.type
_entity.pdbx_description
1 polymer ?
#
loop_
_entity_poly.entity_id
_entity_poly.type
_entity_poly.pdbx_seq_one_letter_code
_entity_poly.pdbx_strand_id
1 'polypeptide(L)'
;MGLEASAILFIWVVRTRNDDKEHSLPKGFEDRIEGKGLIIRNWSPQVLILDHPAIGGFMTHCGWNSIIEAITAGVPLITWPLFAEQFYNEQLVTQ
;
A
#
# COMPACT_ATOMS: atom_id res chain seq x y z
N MET A 1 5.72 9.34 11.92
CA MET A 1 5.00 8.35 11.07
C MET A 1 6.01 7.51 10.32
N GLY A 2 5.75 6.21 10.14
CA GLY A 2 6.71 5.29 9.51
C GLY A 2 7.10 5.66 8.07
N LEU A 3 6.11 5.99 7.22
CA LEU A 3 6.35 6.43 5.84
C LEU A 3 7.17 7.72 5.74
N GLU A 4 6.93 8.67 6.65
CA GLU A 4 7.69 9.92 6.69
C GLU A 4 9.15 9.67 7.13
N ALA A 5 9.33 8.78 8.11
CA ALA A 5 10.64 8.47 8.68
C ALA A 5 11.49 7.55 7.78
N SER A 6 10.87 6.76 6.89
CA SER A 6 11.60 5.85 6.01
C SER A 6 12.42 6.58 4.94
N ALA A 7 12.05 7.81 4.60
CA ALA A 7 12.66 8.61 3.53
C ALA A 7 12.67 7.92 2.14
N ILE A 8 11.79 6.94 1.92
CA ILE A 8 11.60 6.25 0.64
C ILE A 8 10.42 6.89 -0.09
N LEU A 9 10.46 6.88 -1.43
CA LEU A 9 9.32 7.29 -2.26
C LEU A 9 8.16 6.30 -2.11
N PHE A 10 6.93 6.80 -1.97
CA PHE A 10 5.77 5.94 -1.80
C PHE A 10 4.52 6.44 -2.51
N ILE A 11 3.64 5.50 -2.87
CA ILE A 11 2.24 5.77 -3.20
C ILE A 11 1.42 5.12 -2.10
N TRP A 12 0.52 5.88 -1.46
CA TRP A 12 -0.35 5.36 -0.41
C TRP A 12 -1.82 5.60 -0.73
N VAL A 13 -2.54 4.49 -0.88
CA VAL A 13 -3.99 4.49 -1.08
C VAL A 13 -4.70 4.52 0.27
N VAL A 14 -5.34 5.64 0.59
CA VAL A 14 -6.02 5.87 1.86
C VAL A 14 -7.52 5.73 1.66
N ARG A 15 -8.18 4.87 2.43
CA ARG A 15 -9.64 4.78 2.46
C ARG A 15 -10.21 5.93 3.29
N THR A 16 -10.96 6.81 2.64
CA THR A 16 -11.72 7.85 3.33
C THR A 16 -13.17 7.40 3.44
N ARG A 17 -13.65 7.16 4.66
CA ARG A 17 -15.08 7.02 4.94
C ARG A 17 -15.62 8.36 5.40
N ASN A 18 -16.85 8.68 4.99
CA ASN A 18 -17.45 10.01 5.15
C ASN A 18 -17.52 10.49 6.62
N ASP A 19 -17.47 9.58 7.61
CA ASP A 19 -17.63 9.92 9.04
C ASP A 19 -16.42 9.57 9.93
N ASP A 20 -15.33 9.02 9.38
CA ASP A 20 -14.23 8.48 10.19
C ASP A 20 -13.11 9.51 10.41
N LYS A 21 -13.25 10.31 11.47
CA LYS A 21 -12.14 11.15 12.00
C LYS A 21 -10.90 10.31 12.37
N GLU A 22 -11.11 9.04 12.69
CA GLU A 22 -10.07 8.07 13.08
C GLU A 22 -9.13 7.69 11.94
N HIS A 23 -9.53 7.90 10.68
CA HIS A 23 -8.71 7.59 9.50
C HIS A 23 -8.19 8.85 8.79
N SER A 24 -8.29 10.00 9.45
CA SER A 24 -7.72 11.24 8.95
C SER A 24 -6.19 11.21 9.06
N LEU A 25 -5.52 11.63 7.98
CA LEU A 25 -4.07 11.79 7.98
C LEU A 25 -3.67 12.83 9.04
N PRO A 26 -2.52 12.67 9.72
CA PRO A 26 -2.08 13.66 10.69
C PRO A 26 -1.94 15.05 10.07
N LYS A 27 -2.25 16.08 10.84
CA LYS A 27 -2.23 17.47 10.36
C LYS A 27 -0.89 17.80 9.70
N GLY A 28 -0.96 18.40 8.51
CA GLY A 28 0.21 18.79 7.70
C GLY A 28 1.04 17.62 7.17
N PHE A 29 0.52 16.38 7.18
CA PHE A 29 1.28 15.23 6.65
C PHE A 29 1.55 15.38 5.15
N GLU A 30 0.54 15.76 4.36
CA GLU A 30 0.68 15.94 2.92
C GLU A 30 1.74 17.01 2.58
N ASP A 31 1.78 18.12 3.34
CA ASP A 31 2.82 19.16 3.18
C ASP A 31 4.22 18.61 3.47
N ARG A 32 4.37 17.77 4.50
CA ARG A 32 5.68 17.20 4.88
C ARG A 32 6.20 16.14 3.91
N ILE A 33 5.33 15.53 3.11
CA ILE A 33 5.68 14.51 2.12
C ILE A 33 5.69 15.03 0.68
N GLU A 34 5.55 16.34 0.48
CA GLU A 34 5.65 16.97 -0.84
C GLU A 34 6.93 16.54 -1.57
N GLY A 35 6.76 16.06 -2.81
CA GLY A 35 7.86 15.54 -3.63
C GLY A 35 8.41 14.17 -3.21
N LYS A 36 7.95 13.57 -2.11
CA LYS A 36 8.37 12.26 -1.60
C LYS A 36 7.29 11.19 -1.65
N GLY A 37 6.02 11.59 -1.56
CA GLY A 37 4.91 10.64 -1.57
C GLY A 37 3.70 11.14 -2.34
N LEU A 38 2.88 10.19 -2.79
CA LEU A 38 1.58 10.46 -3.42
C LEU A 38 0.47 9.81 -2.59
N ILE A 39 -0.51 10.61 -2.18
CA ILE A 39 -1.73 10.11 -1.52
C ILE A 39 -2.83 9.95 -2.56
N ILE A 40 -3.38 8.75 -2.67
CA ILE A 40 -4.56 8.45 -3.49
C ILE A 40 -5.72 8.13 -2.56
N ARG A 41 -6.89 8.74 -2.77
CA ARG A 41 -8.07 8.50 -1.92
C ARG A 41 -8.96 7.43 -2.53
N ASN A 42 -9.36 6.46 -1.70
CA ASN A 42 -10.31 5.37 -1.97
C ASN A 42 -9.86 4.30 -2.97
N TRP A 43 -9.56 4.68 -4.20
CA TRP A 43 -9.27 3.73 -5.28
C TRP A 43 -8.09 4.18 -6.12
N SER A 44 -7.28 3.21 -6.54
CA SER A 44 -6.13 3.41 -7.42
C SER A 44 -6.10 2.33 -8.50
N PRO A 45 -5.51 2.60 -9.66
CA PRO A 45 -5.32 1.59 -10.71
C PRO A 45 -4.16 0.65 -10.34
N GLN A 46 -4.39 -0.25 -9.37
CA GLN A 46 -3.36 -1.08 -8.74
C GLN A 46 -2.52 -1.87 -9.75
N VAL A 47 -3.15 -2.52 -10.73
CA VAL A 47 -2.44 -3.28 -11.77
C VAL A 47 -1.47 -2.39 -12.56
N LEU A 48 -1.90 -1.19 -12.96
CA LEU A 48 -1.04 -0.24 -13.69
C LEU A 48 0.09 0.31 -12.82
N ILE A 49 -0.17 0.49 -11.52
CA ILE A 49 0.88 0.89 -10.57
C ILE A 49 1.91 -0.23 -10.47
N LEU A 50 1.49 -1.46 -10.20
CA LEU A 50 2.38 -2.61 -10.01
C LEU A 50 3.22 -2.93 -11.26
N ASP A 51 2.66 -2.74 -12.47
CA ASP A 51 3.36 -2.95 -13.74
C ASP A 51 4.40 -1.85 -14.06
N HIS A 52 4.41 -0.75 -13.30
CA HIS A 52 5.32 0.36 -13.57
C HIS A 52 6.74 0.09 -13.02
N PRO A 53 7.81 0.27 -13.83
CA PRO A 53 9.18 -0.11 -13.43
C PRO A 53 9.76 0.68 -12.25
N ALA A 54 9.15 1.81 -11.87
CA ALA A 54 9.55 2.56 -10.68
C ALA A 54 9.06 1.92 -9.36
N ILE A 55 8.19 0.92 -9.40
CA ILE A 55 7.69 0.25 -8.19
C ILE A 55 8.68 -0.81 -7.73
N GLY A 56 9.30 -0.54 -6.58
CA GLY A 56 10.27 -1.46 -5.95
C GLY A 56 9.69 -2.39 -4.89
N GLY A 57 8.42 -2.23 -4.52
CA GLY A 57 7.78 -3.07 -3.51
C GLY A 57 6.33 -2.70 -3.24
N PHE A 58 5.57 -3.65 -2.71
CA PHE A 58 4.14 -3.50 -2.47
C PHE A 58 3.75 -3.95 -1.06
N MET A 59 3.34 -2.99 -0.22
CA MET A 59 2.71 -3.31 1.06
C MET A 59 1.25 -3.67 0.83
N THR A 60 0.86 -4.89 1.19
CA THR A 60 -0.44 -5.47 0.82
C THR A 60 -1.13 -6.15 2.00
N HIS A 61 -2.46 -6.15 1.95
CA HIS A 61 -3.29 -6.89 2.89
C HIS A 61 -3.35 -8.40 2.61
N CYS A 62 -2.54 -8.89 1.68
CA CYS A 62 -2.42 -10.31 1.34
C CYS A 62 -3.72 -10.94 0.80
N GLY A 63 -4.61 -10.13 0.22
CA GLY A 63 -5.73 -10.64 -0.57
C GLY A 63 -5.23 -11.37 -1.81
N TRP A 64 -5.84 -12.52 -2.14
CA TRP A 64 -5.31 -13.42 -3.17
C TRP A 64 -5.10 -12.75 -4.53
N ASN A 65 -6.06 -11.93 -4.99
CA ASN A 65 -5.91 -11.19 -6.25
C ASN A 65 -4.72 -10.23 -6.23
N SER A 66 -4.54 -9.49 -5.12
CA SER A 66 -3.42 -8.55 -4.99
C SER A 66 -2.06 -9.23 -4.94
N ILE A 67 -2.00 -10.44 -4.36
CA ILE A 67 -0.78 -11.27 -4.39
C ILE A 67 -0.47 -11.69 -5.83
N ILE A 68 -1.46 -12.22 -6.57
CA ILE A 68 -1.25 -12.69 -7.94
C ILE A 68 -0.83 -11.54 -8.87
N GLU A 69 -1.44 -10.36 -8.73
CA GLU A 69 -1.03 -9.17 -9.49
C GLU A 69 0.44 -8.80 -9.23
N ALA A 70 0.88 -8.80 -7.97
CA ALA A 70 2.25 -8.45 -7.61
C ALA A 70 3.27 -9.49 -8.07
N ILE A 71 2.96 -10.78 -7.93
CA ILE A 71 3.80 -11.88 -8.43
C ILE A 71 3.95 -11.78 -9.96
N THR A 72 2.85 -11.50 -10.66
CA THR A 72 2.86 -11.36 -12.13
C THR A 72 3.71 -10.17 -12.56
N ALA A 73 3.67 -9.06 -11.82
CA ALA A 73 4.51 -7.89 -12.06
C ALA A 73 5.96 -8.04 -11.57
N GLY A 74 6.30 -9.12 -10.86
CA GLY A 74 7.62 -9.31 -10.28
C GLY A 74 7.95 -8.35 -9.12
N VAL A 75 6.93 -7.83 -8.44
CA VAL A 75 7.08 -6.85 -7.35
C VAL A 75 7.13 -7.57 -5.99
N PRO A 76 8.17 -7.35 -5.16
CA PRO A 76 8.26 -7.96 -3.83
C PRO A 76 7.21 -7.42 -2.87
N LEU A 77 6.77 -8.26 -1.94
CA LEU A 77 5.68 -7.98 -1.01
C LEU A 77 6.18 -7.58 0.39
N ILE A 78 5.49 -6.62 1.01
CA ILE A 78 5.50 -6.39 2.45
C ILE A 78 4.11 -6.77 2.95
N THR A 79 4.02 -7.83 3.75
CA THR A 79 2.75 -8.42 4.15
C THR A 79 2.13 -7.70 5.36
N TRP A 80 0.83 -7.44 5.29
CA TRP A 80 0.05 -6.82 6.36
C TRP A 80 -1.40 -7.34 6.32
N PRO A 81 -1.66 -8.63 6.62
CA PRO A 81 -3.00 -9.18 6.56
C PRO A 81 -3.96 -8.50 7.53
N LEU A 82 -5.25 -8.46 7.17
CA LEU A 82 -6.28 -7.79 7.96
C LEU A 82 -7.42 -8.73 8.37
N PHE A 83 -7.84 -9.67 7.52
CA PHE A 83 -9.00 -10.54 7.77
C PHE A 83 -9.01 -11.79 6.87
N ALA A 84 -9.96 -12.70 7.15
CA ALA A 84 -10.22 -13.92 6.36
C ALA A 84 -8.96 -14.77 6.13
N GLU A 85 -8.75 -15.23 4.90
CA GLU A 85 -7.65 -16.13 4.52
C GLU A 85 -6.30 -15.43 4.35
N GLN A 86 -6.24 -14.11 4.49
CA GLN A 86 -5.04 -13.29 4.26
C GLN A 86 -3.85 -13.70 5.12
N PHE A 87 -4.10 -14.20 6.34
CA PHE A 87 -3.05 -14.70 7.24
C PHE A 87 -2.38 -15.98 6.71
N TYR A 88 -3.14 -16.86 6.06
CA TYR A 88 -2.58 -18.04 5.41
C TYR A 88 -1.86 -17.66 4.12
N ASN A 89 -2.41 -16.70 3.37
CA ASN A 89 -1.76 -16.20 2.16
C ASN A 89 -0.41 -15.54 2.46
N GLU A 90 -0.31 -14.73 3.51
CA GLU A 90 0.97 -14.17 3.99
C GLU A 90 1.98 -15.28 4.27
N GLN A 91 1.59 -16.30 5.04
CA GLN A 91 2.47 -17.41 5.38
C GLN A 91 2.97 -18.15 4.14
N LEU A 92 2.17 -18.23 3.08
CA LEU A 92 2.58 -18.86 1.83
C LEU A 92 3.65 -18.05 1.10
N VAL A 93 3.52 -16.72 1.04
CA VAL A 93 4.40 -15.84 0.23
C VAL A 93 5.66 -15.36 0.97
N THR A 94 5.78 -15.67 2.26
CA THR A 94 6.94 -15.32 3.11
C THR A 94 7.80 -16.53 3.49
N GLN A 95 7.47 -17.72 2.97
CA GLN A 95 8.25 -18.95 3.13
C GLN A 95 9.46 -19.02 2.20
#